data_AF-A0A7V8VJW7-F1
#
_entry.id   AF-A0A7V8VJW7-F1
#
_cell.length_a   1.000
_cell.length_b   1.000
_cell.length_c   1.000
_cell.angle_alpha   90.00
_cell.angle_beta   90.00
_cell.angle_gamma   90.00
#
_symmetry.space_group_name_H-M   'P 1'
#
loop_
_entity.id
_entity.type
_entity.pdbx_description
1 polymer ?
#
loop_
_entity_poly.entity_id
_entity_poly.type
_entity_poly.pdbx_seq_one_letter_code
_entity_poly.pdbx_strand_id
1 'polypeptide(L)'
;MSESDPGRDPVDPLEGPTTPIPGSTDPDNEIVPSEAAGRAEPDRLAADPNALKPPDGSPSDSDASPPSAPAPTSAGARIEVTAQRLGELALALRDPELSDERAAELAGEAADLVAAAGAEVDRAQRAVAEGSD
;
A
#
# COMPACT_ATOMS: atom_id res chain seq x y z
N MET A 1 31.38 56.43 -6.92
CA MET A 1 30.07 57.01 -7.23
C MET A 1 29.08 55.88 -7.06
N SER A 2 28.30 55.95 -5.98
CA SER A 2 27.37 54.91 -5.56
C SER A 2 25.99 55.29 -6.08
N GLU A 3 25.41 54.48 -6.95
CA GLU A 3 23.99 54.58 -7.29
C GLU A 3 23.24 53.60 -6.39
N SER A 4 22.55 54.18 -5.40
CA SER A 4 21.61 53.48 -4.53
C SER A 4 20.27 53.38 -5.26
N ASP A 5 19.84 52.15 -5.53
CA ASP A 5 18.52 51.83 -6.08
C ASP A 5 17.43 52.06 -5.00
N PRO A 6 16.44 52.94 -5.22
CA PRO A 6 15.39 53.20 -4.25
C PRO A 6 14.12 52.43 -4.59
N GLY A 7 13.67 51.56 -3.68
CA GLY A 7 12.25 51.19 -3.58
C GLY A 7 11.89 49.75 -3.92
N ARG A 8 12.39 48.78 -3.13
CA ARG A 8 11.59 47.58 -2.84
C ARG A 8 11.05 47.68 -1.43
N ASP A 9 9.78 48.01 -1.32
CA ASP A 9 8.98 47.76 -0.13
C ASP A 9 9.12 46.28 0.28
N PRO A 10 9.17 45.98 1.58
CA PRO A 10 9.04 44.61 2.05
C PRO A 10 7.66 44.10 1.67
N VAL A 11 7.61 43.03 0.88
CA VAL A 11 6.36 42.28 0.72
C VAL A 11 5.94 41.78 2.10
N ASP A 12 4.88 42.39 2.62
CA ASP A 12 4.09 41.89 3.72
C ASP A 12 3.70 40.44 3.41
N PRO A 13 4.01 39.44 4.26
CA PRO A 13 3.55 38.08 4.02
C PRO A 13 2.03 38.08 4.11
N LEU A 14 1.39 38.17 2.94
CA LEU A 14 -0.04 37.96 2.77
C LEU A 14 -0.43 36.70 3.53
N GLU A 15 -1.17 36.91 4.62
CA GLU A 15 -1.97 35.91 5.30
C GLU A 15 -2.78 35.19 4.22
N GLY A 16 -2.33 33.99 3.87
CA GLY A 16 -3.10 33.10 3.01
C GLY A 16 -4.44 32.81 3.67
N PRO A 17 -5.52 32.58 2.89
CA PRO A 17 -6.80 32.20 3.47
C PRO A 17 -6.61 30.91 4.29
N THR A 18 -6.86 31.01 5.60
CA THR A 18 -6.96 29.87 6.52
C THR A 18 -8.06 28.95 6.01
N THR A 19 -7.68 27.96 5.23
CA THR A 19 -8.56 26.87 4.84
C THR A 19 -8.75 26.02 6.11
N PRO A 20 -9.98 25.85 6.62
CA PRO A 20 -10.19 25.02 7.80
C PRO A 20 -9.77 23.58 7.49
N ILE A 21 -8.80 23.07 8.25
CA ILE A 21 -8.36 21.67 8.21
C ILE A 21 -9.47 20.83 8.88
N PRO A 22 -10.00 19.77 8.23
CA PRO A 22 -10.87 18.82 8.91
C PRO A 22 -10.06 18.09 9.99
N GLY A 23 -10.41 18.30 11.26
CA GLY A 23 -9.66 17.80 12.41
C GLY A 23 -9.35 18.84 13.48
N SER A 24 -9.90 20.06 13.39
CA SER A 24 -9.95 20.99 14.52
C SER A 24 -10.74 20.35 15.67
N THR A 25 -9.99 19.80 16.62
CA THR A 25 -10.50 19.22 17.86
C THR A 25 -10.89 20.39 18.75
N ASP A 26 -12.13 20.84 18.59
CA ASP A 26 -12.79 21.74 19.49
C ASP A 26 -13.00 21.01 20.84
N PRO A 27 -12.36 21.42 21.95
CA PRO A 27 -12.43 20.70 23.22
C PRO A 27 -13.77 20.89 23.95
N ASP A 28 -14.71 21.68 23.42
CA ASP A 28 -16.00 21.98 24.06
C ASP A 28 -17.19 21.16 23.52
N ASN A 29 -16.98 20.19 22.62
CA ASN A 29 -18.06 19.32 22.15
C ASN A 29 -18.19 18.07 23.04
N GLU A 30 -18.86 18.22 24.19
CA GLU A 30 -19.22 17.11 25.07
C GLU A 30 -20.11 16.09 24.34
N ILE A 31 -19.51 15.00 23.87
CA ILE A 31 -20.25 13.81 23.44
C ILE A 31 -20.63 13.02 24.69
N VAL A 32 -21.82 13.29 25.21
CA VAL A 32 -22.47 12.40 26.19
C VAL A 32 -22.88 11.09 25.51
N PRO A 33 -22.48 9.91 26.02
CA PRO A 33 -23.03 8.64 25.55
C PRO A 33 -24.41 8.42 26.19
N SER A 34 -25.49 8.64 25.44
CA SER A 34 -26.82 8.19 25.86
C SER A 34 -26.93 6.67 25.71
N GLU A 35 -26.65 5.99 26.82
CA GLU A 35 -27.24 4.70 27.16
C GLU A 35 -28.78 4.84 27.16
N ALA A 36 -29.47 4.07 26.31
CA ALA A 36 -30.89 3.82 26.47
C ALA A 36 -31.22 2.39 26.02
N ALA A 37 -31.61 1.60 27.01
CA ALA A 37 -31.88 0.19 26.99
C ALA A 37 -33.02 -0.26 26.05
N GLY A 38 -32.88 -1.52 25.58
CA GLY A 38 -33.87 -2.54 25.89
C GLY A 38 -34.81 -2.98 24.77
N ARG A 39 -34.60 -4.22 24.26
CA ARG A 39 -35.69 -5.19 24.08
C ARG A 39 -35.18 -6.64 23.91
N ALA A 40 -35.77 -7.54 24.72
CA ALA A 40 -35.79 -9.00 24.56
C ALA A 40 -36.28 -9.41 23.15
N GLU A 41 -35.97 -10.55 22.54
CA GLU A 41 -35.96 -11.95 23.00
C GLU A 41 -35.02 -12.82 22.13
N PRO A 42 -34.44 -13.93 22.61
CA PRO A 42 -33.90 -14.97 21.73
C PRO A 42 -34.87 -16.16 21.67
N ASP A 43 -35.91 -16.07 20.84
CA ASP A 43 -36.63 -17.26 20.39
C ASP A 43 -36.13 -17.65 18.99
N ARG A 44 -35.04 -18.42 18.96
CA ARG A 44 -34.63 -19.16 17.76
C ARG A 44 -34.71 -20.65 18.09
N LEU A 45 -35.94 -21.14 18.00
CA LEU A 45 -36.33 -22.34 17.25
C LEU A 45 -35.17 -23.34 17.06
N ALA A 46 -35.24 -24.42 17.83
CA ALA A 46 -34.38 -25.59 17.73
C ALA A 46 -34.11 -25.99 16.28
N ALA A 47 -32.89 -25.72 15.80
CA ALA A 47 -32.39 -26.28 14.55
C ALA A 47 -31.98 -27.73 14.83
N ASP A 48 -32.75 -28.65 14.25
CA ASP A 48 -32.52 -30.09 14.28
C ASP A 48 -31.11 -30.44 13.78
N PRO A 49 -30.24 -31.07 14.60
CA PRO A 49 -28.88 -31.41 14.21
C PRO A 49 -28.76 -32.59 13.23
N ASN A 50 -29.87 -33.20 12.77
CA ASN A 50 -29.83 -34.42 11.94
C ASN A 50 -30.33 -34.25 10.49
N ALA A 51 -30.53 -33.03 9.98
CA ALA A 51 -31.19 -32.84 8.68
C ALA A 51 -30.28 -32.90 7.43
N LEU A 52 -28.97 -33.18 7.52
CA LEU A 52 -28.10 -33.26 6.35
C LEU A 52 -27.21 -34.51 6.39
N LYS A 53 -27.78 -35.65 6.01
CA LYS A 53 -27.02 -36.83 5.57
C LYS A 53 -26.31 -36.48 4.25
N PRO A 54 -24.98 -36.65 4.13
CA PRO A 54 -24.32 -36.54 2.83
C PRO A 54 -24.70 -37.75 1.96
N PRO A 55 -24.97 -37.60 0.65
CA PRO A 55 -25.06 -38.75 -0.23
C PRO A 55 -23.67 -39.38 -0.41
N ASP A 56 -23.54 -40.64 0.00
CA ASP A 56 -22.49 -41.55 -0.45
C ASP A 56 -22.50 -41.65 -1.97
N GLY A 57 -21.36 -41.38 -2.61
CA GLY A 57 -21.22 -41.45 -4.06
C GLY A 57 -19.81 -41.13 -4.55
N SER A 58 -18.89 -42.07 -4.34
CA SER A 58 -17.62 -42.38 -5.02
C SER A 58 -16.64 -41.29 -5.53
N PRO A 59 -15.32 -41.50 -5.34
CA PRO A 59 -14.28 -40.59 -5.80
C PRO A 59 -14.02 -40.80 -7.29
N SER A 60 -14.05 -39.73 -8.08
CA SER A 60 -13.59 -39.76 -9.47
C SER A 60 -12.86 -38.47 -9.77
N ASP A 61 -11.54 -38.62 -9.94
CA ASP A 61 -10.64 -37.83 -10.79
C ASP A 61 -11.00 -36.36 -10.98
N SER A 62 -10.84 -35.56 -9.93
CA SER A 62 -10.34 -34.21 -10.15
C SER A 62 -8.82 -34.29 -10.10
N ASP A 63 -8.24 -34.61 -11.26
CA ASP A 63 -6.92 -34.14 -11.66
C ASP A 63 -6.94 -32.60 -11.65
N ALA A 64 -7.06 -32.05 -10.46
CA ALA A 64 -6.80 -30.66 -10.16
C ALA A 64 -5.32 -30.58 -9.81
N SER A 65 -4.48 -30.95 -10.76
CA SER A 65 -3.19 -30.29 -10.87
C SER A 65 -3.50 -28.79 -10.86
N PRO A 66 -3.10 -28.00 -9.84
CA PRO A 66 -3.20 -26.55 -9.97
C PRO A 66 -2.48 -26.20 -11.27
N PRO A 67 -3.00 -25.27 -12.11
CA PRO A 67 -2.16 -24.75 -13.17
C PRO A 67 -0.93 -24.23 -12.45
N SER A 68 0.21 -24.88 -12.67
CA SER A 68 1.49 -24.40 -12.19
C SER A 68 1.55 -22.97 -12.70
N ALA A 69 1.44 -22.01 -11.78
CA ALA A 69 1.47 -20.61 -12.15
C ALA A 69 2.69 -20.44 -13.06
N PRO A 70 2.52 -19.89 -14.28
CA PRO A 70 3.67 -19.72 -15.15
C PRO A 70 4.70 -18.96 -14.32
N ALA A 71 5.90 -19.52 -14.17
CA ALA A 71 7.01 -18.80 -13.58
C ALA A 71 7.03 -17.38 -14.20
N PRO A 72 7.33 -16.32 -13.43
CA PRO A 72 7.27 -14.93 -13.91
C PRO A 72 8.24 -14.74 -15.07
N THR A 73 7.75 -15.05 -16.27
CA THR A 73 8.49 -15.14 -17.52
C THR A 73 8.29 -13.89 -18.36
N SER A 74 7.26 -13.09 -18.04
CA SER A 74 7.10 -11.74 -18.55
C SER A 74 7.96 -10.77 -17.73
N ALA A 75 8.58 -9.79 -18.41
CA ALA A 75 9.27 -8.68 -17.76
C ALA A 75 8.38 -7.99 -16.72
N GLY A 76 7.07 -7.87 -17.00
CA GLY A 76 6.08 -7.34 -16.07
C GLY A 76 6.03 -8.07 -14.73
N ALA A 77 6.01 -9.40 -14.72
CA ALA A 77 5.97 -10.17 -13.47
C ALA A 77 7.28 -10.04 -12.65
N ARG A 78 8.44 -9.84 -13.30
CA ARG A 78 9.71 -9.55 -12.60
C ARG A 78 9.73 -8.15 -11.99
N ILE A 79 9.15 -7.18 -12.71
CA ILE A 79 8.99 -5.80 -12.22
C ILE A 79 8.06 -5.78 -11.00
N GLU A 80 6.95 -6.52 -11.03
CA GLU A 80 6.01 -6.63 -9.90
C GLU A 80 6.69 -7.21 -8.65
N VAL A 81 7.43 -8.30 -8.79
CA VAL A 81 8.19 -8.90 -7.68
C VAL A 81 9.22 -7.91 -7.12
N THR A 82 9.92 -7.18 -7.99
CA THR A 82 10.90 -6.17 -7.56
C THR A 82 10.22 -5.01 -6.83
N ALA A 83 9.08 -4.54 -7.33
CA ALA A 83 8.29 -3.48 -6.70
C ALA A 83 7.77 -3.91 -5.32
N GLN A 84 7.31 -5.16 -5.19
CA GLN A 84 6.87 -5.70 -3.90
C GLN A 84 8.00 -5.73 -2.89
N ARG A 85 9.19 -6.22 -3.30
CA ARG A 85 10.38 -6.24 -2.44
C ARG A 85 10.84 -4.83 -2.04
N LEU A 86 10.79 -3.86 -2.95
CA LEU A 86 11.09 -2.46 -2.62
C LEU A 86 10.09 -1.88 -1.61
N GLY A 87 8.83 -2.27 -1.70
CA GLY A 87 7.81 -1.91 -0.72
C GLY A 87 8.12 -2.45 0.68
N GLU A 88 8.56 -3.71 0.77
CA GLU A 88 9.00 -4.33 2.04
C GLU A 88 10.20 -3.59 2.64
N LEU A 89 11.21 -3.28 1.83
CA LEU A 89 12.40 -2.54 2.28
C LEU A 89 12.05 -1.12 2.74
N ALA A 90 11.15 -0.44 2.03
CA ALA A 90 10.68 0.89 2.41
C ALA A 90 9.88 0.88 3.73
N LEU A 91 9.11 -0.18 3.98
CA LEU A 91 8.43 -0.37 5.27
C LEU A 91 9.42 -0.63 6.39
N ALA A 92 10.44 -1.47 6.16
CA ALA A 92 11.49 -1.72 7.15
C ALA A 92 12.26 -0.44 7.48
N LEU A 93 12.63 0.36 6.48
CA LEU A 93 13.34 1.64 6.67
C LEU A 93 12.52 2.71 7.41
N ARG A 94 11.20 2.55 7.56
CA ARG A 94 10.36 3.45 8.36
C ARG A 94 10.39 3.15 9.85
N ASP A 95 10.99 2.04 10.27
CA ASP A 95 11.12 1.69 11.67
C ASP A 95 12.01 2.73 12.39
N PRO A 96 11.48 3.47 13.38
CA PRO A 96 12.24 4.49 14.10
C PRO A 96 13.31 3.90 15.03
N GLU A 97 13.27 2.61 15.33
CA GLU A 97 14.25 1.94 16.18
C GLU A 97 15.40 1.28 15.37
N LEU A 98 15.40 1.47 14.04
CA LEU A 98 16.38 0.87 13.16
C LEU A 98 17.74 1.57 13.30
N SER A 99 18.81 0.79 13.46
CA SER A 99 20.16 1.33 13.60
C SER A 99 20.70 1.89 12.29
N ASP A 100 21.57 2.89 12.35
CA ASP A 100 22.17 3.51 11.15
C ASP A 100 22.89 2.49 10.25
N GLU A 101 23.61 1.53 10.84
CA GLU A 101 24.28 0.46 10.11
C GLU A 101 23.27 -0.40 9.35
N ARG A 102 22.18 -0.81 10.02
CA ARG A 102 21.15 -1.62 9.39
C ARG A 102 20.36 -0.83 8.34
N ALA A 103 20.17 0.47 8.56
CA ALA A 103 19.49 1.36 7.61
C ALA A 103 20.33 1.49 6.33
N ALA A 104 21.65 1.64 6.47
CA ALA A 104 22.57 1.70 5.34
C ALA A 104 22.58 0.39 4.54
N GLU A 105 22.55 -0.76 5.21
CA GLU A 105 22.45 -2.07 4.55
C GLU A 105 21.15 -2.22 3.74
N LEU A 106 20.00 -1.89 4.35
CA LEU A 106 18.70 -1.98 3.68
C LEU A 106 18.57 -0.98 2.53
N ALA A 107 19.10 0.23 2.70
CA ALA A 107 19.15 1.23 1.63
C ALA A 107 20.06 0.79 0.47
N GLY A 108 21.17 0.12 0.77
CA GLY A 108 22.04 -0.51 -0.23
C GLY A 108 21.31 -1.59 -1.02
N GLU A 109 20.63 -2.52 -0.33
CA GLU A 109 19.83 -3.57 -0.97
C GLU A 109 18.73 -2.96 -1.88
N ALA A 110 18.06 -1.92 -1.40
CA ALA A 110 17.04 -1.21 -2.18
C ALA A 110 17.64 -0.55 -3.44
N ALA A 111 18.82 0.08 -3.32
CA ALA A 111 19.51 0.70 -4.45
C ALA A 111 19.91 -0.34 -5.52
N ASP A 112 20.43 -1.49 -5.09
CA ASP A 112 20.80 -2.60 -6.00
C ASP A 112 19.58 -3.14 -6.75
N LEU A 113 18.45 -3.32 -6.05
CA LEU A 113 17.18 -3.75 -6.66
C LEU A 113 16.65 -2.73 -7.68
N VAL A 114 16.69 -1.44 -7.36
CA VAL A 114 16.27 -0.37 -8.29
C VAL A 114 17.17 -0.35 -9.52
N ALA A 115 18.48 -0.48 -9.35
CA ALA A 115 19.42 -0.52 -10.47
C ALA A 115 19.16 -1.72 -11.39
N ALA A 116 18.92 -2.90 -10.81
CA ALA A 116 18.59 -4.10 -11.57
C ALA A 116 17.24 -3.97 -12.31
N ALA A 117 16.22 -3.40 -11.67
CA ALA A 117 14.93 -3.12 -12.30
C ALA A 117 15.05 -2.13 -13.45
N GLY A 118 15.82 -1.04 -13.27
CA GLY A 118 16.06 -0.04 -14.30
C GLY A 118 16.71 -0.64 -15.55
N ALA A 119 17.75 -1.47 -15.35
CA ALA A 119 18.40 -2.18 -16.46
C ALA A 119 17.43 -3.12 -17.21
N GLU A 120 16.51 -3.77 -16.52
CA GLU A 120 15.50 -4.64 -17.15
C GLU A 120 14.48 -3.83 -17.96
N VAL A 121 14.02 -2.70 -17.43
CA VAL A 121 13.12 -1.78 -18.14
C VAL A 121 13.78 -1.25 -19.41
N ASP A 122 15.04 -0.82 -19.33
CA ASP A 122 15.80 -0.34 -20.49
C ASP A 122 15.95 -1.43 -21.56
N ARG A 123 16.21 -2.68 -21.14
CA ARG A 123 16.24 -3.83 -22.06
C ARG A 123 14.89 -4.06 -22.73
N ALA A 124 13.81 -4.04 -21.96
CA ALA A 124 12.46 -4.24 -22.50
C ALA A 124 12.07 -3.13 -23.48
N GLN A 125 12.39 -1.87 -23.17
CA GLN A 125 12.12 -0.72 -24.06
C GLN A 125 12.88 -0.82 -25.39
N ARG A 126 14.16 -1.24 -25.34
CA ARG A 126 14.95 -1.44 -26.57
C ARG A 126 14.38 -2.55 -27.45
N ALA A 127 13.98 -3.68 -26.85
CA ALA A 127 13.37 -4.78 -27.59
C ALA A 127 12.05 -4.37 -28.29
N VAL A 128 11.25 -3.50 -27.66
CA VAL A 128 10.03 -2.96 -28.29
C VAL A 128 10.36 -2.04 -29.46
N ALA A 129 11.38 -1.19 -29.32
CA ALA A 129 11.82 -0.29 -30.39
C ALA A 129 12.36 -1.05 -31.63
N GLU A 130 13.09 -2.15 -31.41
CA GLU A 130 13.65 -2.99 -32.48
C GLU A 130 12.63 -3.93 -33.14
N GLY A 131 11.58 -4.34 -32.42
CA GLY A 131 10.53 -5.22 -32.93
C GLY A 131 9.38 -4.52 -33.67
N SER A 132 9.46 -3.20 -33.87
CA SER A 132 8.43 -2.38 -34.51
C SER A 132 8.72 -2.05 -35.98
N ASP A 133 9.71 -2.70 -36.60
CA ASP A 133 10.17 -2.51 -37.99
C ASP A 133 9.71 -3.65 -38.92
#